data_AF-A0A843EAW9-F1
#
_entry.id   AF-A0A843EAW9-F1
#
_cell.length_a   1.000
_cell.length_b   1.000
_cell.length_c   1.000
_cell.angle_alpha   90.00
_cell.angle_beta   90.00
_cell.angle_gamma   90.00
#
_symmetry.space_group_name_H-M   'P 1'
#
loop_
_entity.id
_entity.type
_entity.pdbx_description
1 polymer ?
#
loop_
_entity_poly.entity_id
_entity_poly.type
_entity_poly.pdbx_seq_one_letter_code
_entity_poly.pdbx_strand_id
1 'polypeptide(L)'
;MSTTVNVNMRVCDKTCRITATHREGGDDIVIVSNCDKLQQLGDALKDGVSSDDILDIYNGKIMTPEVRGNVCYECLAMPAVFNACWLEEGMISKGLAKRCGNNSVDFDEV
;
A
#
# COMPACT_ATOMS: atom_id res chain seq x y z
N MET A 1 10.66 10.30 -8.12
CA MET A 1 10.98 10.54 -6.68
C MET A 1 10.58 9.25 -5.97
N SER A 2 10.63 9.16 -4.64
CA SER A 2 10.00 8.02 -3.97
C SER A 2 9.04 8.52 -2.90
N THR A 3 7.88 7.89 -2.80
CA THR A 3 6.90 8.18 -1.76
C THR A 3 6.86 7.04 -0.78
N THR A 4 7.01 7.35 0.51
CA THR A 4 6.90 6.37 1.59
C THR A 4 5.70 6.65 2.46
N VAL A 5 4.91 5.62 2.72
CA VAL A 5 3.80 5.63 3.69
C VAL A 5 4.10 4.63 4.80
N ASN A 6 3.59 4.93 6.01
CA ASN A 6 3.71 4.05 7.15
C ASN A 6 2.31 3.64 7.62
N VAL A 7 2.17 2.37 7.95
CA VAL A 7 0.92 1.74 8.35
C VAL A 7 1.09 1.22 9.77
N ASN A 8 0.15 1.59 10.63
CA ASN A 8 0.11 1.17 12.02
C ASN A 8 -1.22 0.45 12.28
N MET A 9 -1.22 -0.87 12.16
CA MET A 9 -2.41 -1.69 12.43
C MET A 9 -2.52 -1.96 13.94
N ARG A 10 -3.29 -1.13 14.64
CA ARG A 10 -3.46 -1.26 16.10
C ARG A 10 -4.17 -2.55 16.53
N VAL A 11 -5.11 -3.06 15.72
CA VAL A 11 -5.89 -4.27 16.04
C VAL A 11 -5.03 -5.52 16.16
N CYS A 12 -4.00 -5.66 15.31
CA CYS A 12 -3.11 -6.84 15.30
C CYS A 12 -1.66 -6.53 15.70
N ASP A 13 -1.39 -5.30 16.15
CA ASP A 13 -0.07 -4.78 16.56
C ASP A 13 1.03 -4.93 15.48
N LYS A 14 0.65 -4.80 14.20
CA LYS A 14 1.58 -4.89 13.07
C LYS A 14 1.88 -3.53 12.47
N THR A 15 3.13 -3.36 12.06
CA THR A 15 3.60 -2.16 11.38
C THR A 15 4.12 -2.51 10.00
N CYS A 16 3.95 -1.60 9.05
CA CYS A 16 4.40 -1.78 7.69
C CYS A 16 4.83 -0.43 7.10
N ARG A 17 5.96 -0.43 6.41
CA ARG A 17 6.49 0.72 5.68
C ARG A 17 6.52 0.36 4.21
N ILE A 18 5.82 1.15 3.38
CA ILE A 18 5.68 0.90 1.95
C ILE A 18 6.27 2.09 1.22
N THR A 19 7.20 1.83 0.30
CA THR A 19 7.81 2.85 -0.56
C THR A 19 7.53 2.55 -2.02
N ALA A 20 6.92 3.50 -2.72
CA ALA A 20 6.73 3.46 -4.17
C ALA A 20 7.73 4.39 -4.85
N THR A 21 8.34 3.93 -5.93
CA THR A 21 9.25 4.71 -6.78
C THR A 21 8.79 4.58 -8.22
N HIS A 22 8.44 5.71 -8.82
CA HIS A 22 7.97 5.73 -10.20
C HIS A 22 9.04 5.26 -11.17
N ARG A 23 8.60 4.45 -12.14
CA ARG A 23 9.35 4.02 -13.31
C ARG A 23 8.47 4.13 -14.55
N GLU A 24 9.07 3.97 -15.72
CA GLU A 24 8.28 3.91 -16.95
C GLU A 24 7.26 2.75 -16.88
N GLY A 25 5.98 3.07 -17.07
CA GLY A 25 4.88 2.11 -17.07
C GLY A 25 4.36 1.68 -15.69
N GLY A 26 4.82 2.26 -14.58
CA GLY A 26 4.26 2.02 -13.25
C GLY A 26 5.23 2.30 -12.10
N ASP A 27 5.15 1.52 -11.02
CA ASP A 27 5.91 1.77 -9.79
C ASP A 27 6.67 0.53 -9.33
N ASP A 28 7.90 0.73 -8.85
CA ASP A 28 8.61 -0.25 -8.04
C ASP A 28 8.19 -0.09 -6.57
N ILE A 29 7.89 -1.20 -5.91
CA ILE A 29 7.34 -1.22 -4.55
C ILE A 29 8.26 -1.98 -3.61
N VAL A 30 8.62 -1.34 -2.49
CA VAL A 30 9.33 -1.97 -1.37
C VAL A 30 8.44 -1.98 -0.14
N ILE A 31 8.19 -3.17 0.41
CA ILE A 31 7.39 -3.38 1.62
C ILE A 31 8.28 -3.94 2.72
N VAL A 32 8.36 -3.23 3.85
CA VAL A 32 9.09 -3.67 5.05
C VAL A 32 8.10 -3.76 6.21
N SER A 33 7.93 -4.95 6.78
CA SER A 33 6.94 -5.18 7.83
C SER A 33 7.38 -6.25 8.83
N ASN A 34 6.84 -6.19 10.06
CA ASN A 34 6.92 -7.25 11.08
C ASN A 34 5.80 -8.31 10.95
N CYS A 35 5.09 -8.34 9.82
CA CYS A 35 4.02 -9.28 9.51
C CYS A 35 4.42 -10.15 8.30
N ASP A 36 4.52 -11.46 8.50
CA ASP A 36 4.93 -12.42 7.47
C ASP A 36 4.04 -12.35 6.22
N LYS A 37 2.74 -12.10 6.38
CA LYS A 37 1.79 -11.93 5.26
C LYS A 37 2.13 -10.71 4.40
N LEU A 38 2.58 -9.62 5.03
CA LEU A 38 2.95 -8.39 4.31
C LEU A 38 4.36 -8.50 3.71
N GLN A 39 5.24 -9.32 4.29
CA GLN A 39 6.52 -9.67 3.67
C GLN A 39 6.28 -10.48 2.38
N GLN A 40 5.39 -11.48 2.43
CA GLN A 40 4.98 -12.25 1.24
C GLN A 40 4.34 -11.37 0.17
N LEU A 41 3.50 -10.40 0.56
CA LEU A 41 2.97 -9.40 -0.37
C LEU A 41 4.09 -8.58 -1.02
N GLY A 42 5.09 -8.17 -0.23
CA GLY A 42 6.28 -7.48 -0.73
C GLY A 42 7.03 -8.31 -1.77
N ASP A 43 7.26 -9.59 -1.49
CA ASP A 43 7.93 -10.51 -2.41
C ASP A 43 7.13 -10.72 -3.71
N ALA A 44 5.80 -10.80 -3.62
CA ALA A 44 4.91 -10.92 -4.78
C ALA A 44 4.88 -9.65 -5.66
N LEU A 45 5.19 -8.49 -5.07
CA LEU A 45 5.24 -7.19 -5.73
C LEU A 45 6.67 -6.72 -6.07
N LYS A 46 7.70 -7.57 -5.87
CA LYS A 46 9.11 -7.20 -6.06
C LYS A 46 9.47 -6.70 -7.45
N ASP A 47 8.75 -7.16 -8.47
CA ASP A 47 8.94 -6.76 -9.87
C ASP A 47 8.12 -5.50 -10.23
N GLY A 48 7.57 -4.84 -9.20
CA GLY A 48 6.72 -3.66 -9.32
C GLY A 48 5.28 -3.97 -9.75
N VAL A 49 4.57 -2.88 -10.02
CA VAL A 49 3.19 -2.85 -10.53
C VAL A 49 3.12 -1.94 -11.75
N SER A 50 2.16 -2.19 -12.62
CA SER A 50 1.84 -1.29 -13.73
C SER A 50 0.87 -0.18 -13.30
N SER A 51 0.74 0.86 -14.13
CA SER A 51 -0.31 1.87 -13.95
C SER A 51 -1.73 1.28 -13.98
N ASP A 52 -1.96 0.21 -14.75
CA ASP A 52 -3.26 -0.47 -14.80
C ASP A 52 -3.52 -1.23 -13.50
N ASP A 53 -2.50 -1.85 -12.90
CA ASP A 53 -2.63 -2.59 -11.63
C ASP A 53 -3.08 -1.70 -10.46
N ILE A 54 -2.73 -0.41 -10.50
CA ILE A 54 -3.12 0.57 -9.48
C ILE A 54 -4.43 1.30 -9.83
N LEU A 55 -4.98 1.11 -11.04
CA LEU A 55 -6.22 1.72 -11.50
C LEU A 55 -7.41 0.76 -11.49
N ASP A 56 -7.19 -0.50 -11.86
CA ASP A 56 -8.22 -1.54 -11.81
C ASP A 56 -8.25 -2.22 -10.44
N ILE A 57 -9.14 -1.74 -9.57
CA ILE A 57 -9.30 -2.25 -8.20
C ILE A 57 -9.81 -3.70 -8.19
N TYR A 58 -10.48 -4.16 -9.25
CA TYR A 58 -11.08 -5.50 -9.27
C TYR A 58 -10.15 -6.54 -9.86
N ASN A 59 -9.41 -6.20 -10.92
CA ASN A 59 -8.58 -7.15 -11.65
C ASN A 59 -7.07 -6.83 -11.60
N GLY A 60 -6.68 -5.70 -11.04
CA GLY A 60 -5.27 -5.31 -10.92
C GLY A 60 -4.48 -6.29 -10.07
N LYS A 61 -3.21 -6.52 -10.44
CA LYS A 61 -2.30 -7.49 -9.80
C LYS A 61 -2.36 -7.46 -8.27
N ILE A 62 -2.40 -6.27 -7.67
CA ILE A 62 -2.40 -6.06 -6.21
C ILE A 62 -3.56 -6.79 -5.51
N MET A 63 -4.71 -6.91 -6.17
CA MET A 63 -5.94 -7.46 -5.59
C MET A 63 -6.18 -8.93 -5.95
N THR A 64 -5.35 -9.50 -6.83
CA THR A 64 -5.43 -10.92 -7.20
C THR A 64 -5.18 -11.82 -5.98
N PRO A 65 -5.87 -12.96 -5.84
CA PRO A 65 -5.67 -13.90 -4.73
C PRO A 65 -4.22 -14.37 -4.58
N GLU A 66 -3.50 -14.52 -5.69
CA GLU A 66 -2.11 -14.97 -5.74
C GLU A 66 -1.15 -13.97 -5.10
N VAL A 67 -1.42 -12.66 -5.27
CA VAL A 67 -0.56 -11.58 -4.76
C VAL A 67 -1.00 -11.15 -3.36
N ARG A 68 -2.29 -10.91 -3.16
CA ARG A 68 -2.84 -10.49 -1.87
C ARG A 68 -2.71 -11.61 -0.82
N GLY A 69 -2.81 -12.87 -1.26
CA GLY A 69 -2.82 -14.04 -0.40
C GLY A 69 -3.84 -13.91 0.73
N ASN A 70 -3.37 -14.18 1.96
CA ASN A 70 -4.19 -14.18 3.18
C ASN A 70 -4.13 -12.86 3.96
N VAL A 71 -3.74 -11.75 3.33
CA VAL A 71 -3.84 -10.41 3.94
C VAL A 71 -5.31 -10.12 4.19
N CYS A 72 -5.63 -9.74 5.43
CA CYS A 72 -7.01 -9.50 5.83
C CYS A 72 -7.56 -8.25 5.15
N TYR A 73 -8.88 -8.21 4.89
CA TYR A 73 -9.50 -7.10 4.17
C TYR A 73 -9.40 -5.77 4.92
N GLU A 74 -9.49 -5.79 6.25
CA GLU A 74 -9.34 -4.60 7.09
C GLU A 74 -7.88 -4.15 7.27
N CYS A 75 -6.92 -4.90 6.75
CA CYS A 75 -5.51 -4.52 6.86
C CYS A 75 -5.25 -3.24 6.06
N LEU A 76 -4.96 -2.15 6.76
CA LEU A 76 -4.65 -0.83 6.19
C LEU A 76 -3.39 -0.85 5.28
N ALA A 77 -2.62 -1.94 5.28
CA ALA A 77 -1.51 -2.10 4.34
C ALA A 77 -1.98 -2.15 2.88
N MET A 78 -3.13 -2.77 2.60
CA MET A 78 -3.66 -2.84 1.24
C MET A 78 -3.99 -1.44 0.67
N PRO A 79 -4.84 -0.61 1.31
CA PRO A 79 -5.05 0.75 0.83
C PRO A 79 -3.78 1.61 0.90
N ALA A 80 -2.82 1.29 1.77
CA ALA A 80 -1.54 2.01 1.81
C ALA A 80 -0.64 1.74 0.60
N VAL A 81 -0.69 0.55 -0.02
CA VAL A 81 -0.02 0.30 -1.31
C VAL A 81 -0.54 1.28 -2.36
N PHE A 82 -1.86 1.39 -2.50
CA PHE A 82 -2.48 2.36 -3.42
C PHE A 82 -2.13 3.80 -3.06
N ASN A 83 -2.19 4.18 -1.77
CA ASN A 83 -1.78 5.53 -1.35
C ASN A 83 -0.35 5.86 -1.79
N ALA A 84 0.60 4.93 -1.63
CA ALA A 84 1.99 5.16 -2.02
C ALA A 84 2.13 5.38 -3.54
N CYS A 85 1.53 4.51 -4.34
CA CYS A 85 1.58 4.60 -5.80
C CYS A 85 0.84 5.84 -6.30
N TRP A 86 -0.39 6.08 -5.85
CA TRP A 86 -1.19 7.24 -6.26
C TRP A 86 -0.61 8.57 -5.83
N LEU A 87 0.12 8.63 -4.71
CA LEU A 87 0.89 9.82 -4.35
C LEU A 87 2.07 10.02 -5.29
N GLU A 88 2.77 8.96 -5.68
CA GLU A 88 3.92 9.07 -6.58
C GLU A 88 3.50 9.41 -8.01
N GLU A 89 2.43 8.79 -8.52
CA GLU A 89 1.80 9.03 -9.83
C GLU A 89 0.98 10.34 -9.89
N GLY A 90 0.88 11.07 -8.78
CA GLY A 90 0.21 12.38 -8.73
C GLY A 90 -1.33 12.32 -8.75
N MET A 91 -1.93 11.15 -8.59
CA MET A 91 -3.38 10.97 -8.42
C MET A 91 -3.89 11.46 -7.05
N ILE A 92 -3.05 11.37 -6.02
CA ILE A 92 -3.24 12.04 -4.73
C ILE A 92 -2.21 13.17 -4.60
N SER A 93 -2.67 14.36 -4.20
CA SER A 93 -1.77 15.47 -3.93
C SER A 93 -0.87 15.20 -2.73
N LYS A 94 0.46 15.12 -2.96
CA LYS A 94 1.47 15.04 -1.88
C LYS A 94 1.36 16.20 -0.88
N GLY A 95 1.01 17.40 -1.37
CA GLY A 95 0.81 18.58 -0.53
C GLY A 95 -0.40 18.44 0.40
N LEU A 96 -1.51 17.88 -0.09
CA LEU A 96 -2.68 17.58 0.74
C LEU A 96 -2.36 16.51 1.78
N ALA A 97 -1.76 15.40 1.36
CA ALA A 97 -1.39 14.30 2.26
C ALA A 97 -0.45 14.77 3.39
N LYS A 98 0.52 15.63 3.08
CA LYS A 98 1.41 16.22 4.09
C LYS A 98 0.65 17.09 5.11
N ARG A 99 -0.40 17.81 4.70
CA ARG A 99 -1.21 18.62 5.62
C ARG A 99 -2.14 17.76 6.48
N CYS A 100 -2.78 16.75 5.90
CA CYS A 100 -3.68 15.85 6.63
C CYS A 100 -2.93 14.91 7.58
N GLY A 101 -1.72 14.50 7.22
CA GLY A 101 -0.85 13.64 8.03
C GLY A 101 -1.15 12.15 7.86
N ASN A 102 -2.39 11.72 8.09
CA ASN A 102 -2.78 10.32 7.92
C ASN A 102 -4.29 10.14 7.61
N ASN A 103 -4.65 8.93 7.23
CA ASN A 103 -6.02 8.41 7.32
C ASN A 103 -6.05 7.37 8.45
N SER A 104 -7.08 7.39 9.29
CA SER A 104 -7.28 6.45 10.38
C SER A 104 -8.67 5.81 10.34
N VAL A 105 -8.79 4.65 10.97
CA VAL A 105 -10.06 4.07 11.38
C VAL A 105 -10.05 4.06 12.90
N ASP A 106 -10.97 4.81 13.49
CA ASP A 106 -11.09 4.95 14.94
C ASP A 106 -12.31 4.15 15.40
N PHE A 107 -12.09 3.34 16.43
CA PHE A 107 -13.11 2.53 17.07
C PHE A 107 -13.59 3.28 18.33
N ASP A 108 -14.90 3.43 18.50
CA ASP A 108 -15.50 4.22 19.60
C ASP A 108 -15.80 3.35 20.83
N GLU A 109 -16.93 2.64 20.85
CA GLU A 109 -17.39 1.78 21.96
C GLU A 109 -17.28 0.28 21.65
N VAL A 110 -16.08 -0.25 21.39
CA VAL A 110 -15.81 -1.70 21.22
C VAL A 110 -14.84 -2.26 22.25
#